data_AF-A0A526PT04-F1
#
_entry.id   AF-A0A526PT04-F1
#
_cell.length_a   1.000
_cell.length_b   1.000
_cell.length_c   1.000
_cell.angle_alpha   90.00
_cell.angle_beta   90.00
_cell.angle_gamma   90.00
#
_symmetry.space_group_name_H-M   'P 1'
#
loop_
_entity.id
_entity.type
_entity.pdbx_description
1 polymer ?
#
loop_
_entity_poly.entity_id
_entity_poly.type
_entity_poly.pdbx_seq_one_letter_code
_entity_poly.pdbx_strand_id
1 'polypeptide(L)'
;MNRVLPAVFVLALSAPAFGQTVDGEGAKQLSENLSRYFGSKAIDSGFLKVSVEGDAYKLAVDFKPVVDLLAAQNSFKFDFSPYALLVKPGSNGTWSVSADVSQSGSFEFKGPDGPQSMQFSITDGKFSGVYDPELAAFTSATQSIAGMTMNSRDAVQRAKVSTGAGTATMNASKAANGGVDFTATQTLADFAEALDFDDPKSGLKFPLTIKSPNLSVKATGKGVRTRPLLDLLAFAVANEDEARLKANQAQLKSLLLAALPLWERLDGTYGFKDLTVESPVGLFGATELDTGFGTDGIAQNGAINYSIRAAGLKIPDNLAPAWSTALLPTDVNLSFGGANIDLDSMAKKAIEAFDLNKNPPLPADFGDTLTADFMARMPKFVIGHSTVKNGDMEIAMEGEMTFAGMKPEANVTIDVAGYDKIVESLQAAAKSEPEAAQYVPVALAIKGFGKTLPDGRIEWVVNGKPDGSVTVNGVMVKPADPVADADGDDGEEETTP
;
A
#
# COMPACT_ATOMS: atom_id res chain seq x y z
N MET A 1 -1.80 -9.57 -4.93
CA MET A 1 -0.67 -10.06 -4.10
C MET A 1 -0.01 -11.36 -4.63
N ASN A 2 -0.13 -11.70 -5.93
CA ASN A 2 0.43 -12.94 -6.53
C ASN A 2 1.72 -12.76 -7.34
N ARG A 3 2.44 -11.64 -7.17
CA ARG A 3 3.69 -11.37 -7.91
C ARG A 3 4.95 -11.51 -7.07
N VAL A 4 4.79 -11.85 -5.78
CA VAL A 4 5.88 -11.86 -4.80
C VAL A 4 6.65 -13.19 -4.81
N LEU A 5 5.99 -14.32 -5.09
CA LEU A 5 6.62 -15.65 -5.00
C LEU A 5 7.75 -15.93 -6.02
N PRO A 6 7.70 -15.50 -7.30
CA PRO A 6 8.81 -15.75 -8.23
C PRO A 6 10.04 -14.87 -7.92
N ALA A 7 9.84 -13.69 -7.34
CA ALA A 7 10.92 -12.73 -7.07
C ALA A 7 11.84 -13.19 -5.93
N VAL A 8 11.31 -13.88 -4.92
CA VAL A 8 12.10 -14.34 -3.76
C VAL A 8 13.18 -15.34 -4.16
N PHE A 9 12.94 -16.21 -5.15
CA PHE A 9 13.93 -17.22 -5.60
C PHE A 9 15.19 -16.63 -6.23
N VAL A 10 15.06 -15.49 -6.92
CA VAL A 10 16.21 -14.85 -7.60
C VAL A 10 16.98 -13.92 -6.68
N LEU A 11 16.31 -13.30 -5.69
CA LEU A 11 16.96 -12.46 -4.68
C LEU A 11 17.99 -13.20 -3.82
N ALA A 12 18.05 -14.53 -3.91
CA ALA A 12 18.92 -15.41 -3.15
C ALA A 12 20.20 -15.87 -3.87
N LEU A 13 20.45 -15.42 -5.11
CA LEU A 13 21.72 -15.66 -5.78
C LEU A 13 22.80 -14.83 -5.06
N SER A 14 23.60 -15.45 -4.19
CA SER A 14 24.53 -14.71 -3.33
C SER A 14 26.00 -14.82 -3.74
N ALA A 15 26.30 -15.74 -4.65
CA ALA A 15 27.64 -15.96 -5.19
C ALA A 15 27.84 -15.20 -6.52
N PRO A 16 28.94 -14.44 -6.66
CA PRO A 16 29.36 -13.88 -7.94
C PRO A 16 29.53 -14.98 -8.99
N ALA A 17 29.09 -14.74 -10.21
CA ALA A 17 29.14 -15.68 -11.32
C ALA A 17 30.55 -15.89 -11.93
N PHE A 18 31.61 -15.30 -11.35
CA PHE A 18 32.94 -15.27 -11.96
C PHE A 18 33.51 -16.67 -12.16
N GLY A 19 33.80 -17.02 -13.42
CA GLY A 19 34.50 -18.26 -13.78
C GLY A 19 33.68 -19.54 -13.58
N GLN A 20 32.38 -19.44 -13.31
CA GLN A 20 31.53 -20.61 -13.09
C GLN A 20 31.21 -21.29 -14.43
N THR A 21 31.70 -22.51 -14.62
CA THR A 21 31.35 -23.36 -15.76
C THR A 21 29.96 -23.94 -15.56
N VAL A 22 29.10 -23.85 -16.57
CA VAL A 22 27.76 -24.42 -16.52
C VAL A 22 27.85 -25.93 -16.69
N ASP A 23 28.00 -26.62 -15.56
CA ASP A 23 28.15 -28.06 -15.45
C ASP A 23 27.48 -28.60 -14.17
N GLY A 24 27.60 -29.90 -13.94
CA GLY A 24 27.00 -30.55 -12.77
C GLY A 24 27.56 -30.08 -11.42
N GLU A 25 28.83 -29.68 -11.37
CA GLU A 25 29.47 -29.22 -10.13
C GLU A 25 29.02 -27.80 -9.79
N GLY A 26 28.96 -26.91 -10.78
CA GLY A 26 28.40 -25.58 -10.62
C GLY A 26 26.91 -25.59 -10.27
N ALA A 27 26.13 -26.53 -10.82
CA ALA A 27 24.73 -26.72 -10.43
C ALA A 27 24.59 -27.14 -8.95
N LYS A 28 25.48 -28.02 -8.48
CA LYS A 28 25.52 -28.43 -7.07
C LYS A 28 25.88 -27.26 -6.16
N GLN A 29 26.91 -26.49 -6.50
CA GLN A 29 27.33 -25.31 -5.74
C GLN A 29 26.20 -24.25 -5.69
N LEU A 30 25.50 -24.04 -6.80
CA LEU A 30 24.36 -23.12 -6.85
C LEU A 30 23.21 -23.59 -5.96
N SER A 31 22.91 -24.90 -5.97
CA SER A 31 21.92 -25.51 -5.07
C SER A 31 22.29 -25.31 -3.59
N GLU A 32 23.56 -25.55 -3.24
CA GLU A 32 24.09 -25.34 -1.88
C GLU A 32 23.96 -23.87 -1.45
N ASN A 33 24.28 -22.91 -2.33
CA ASN A 33 24.13 -21.49 -2.05
C ASN A 33 22.66 -21.08 -1.82
N LEU A 34 21.74 -21.61 -2.64
CA LEU A 34 20.31 -21.33 -2.49
C LEU A 34 19.74 -21.95 -1.21
N SER A 35 20.26 -23.09 -0.75
CA SER A 35 19.82 -23.74 0.49
C SER A 35 19.97 -22.85 1.73
N ARG A 36 20.90 -21.88 1.72
CA ARG A 36 21.06 -20.87 2.78
C ARG A 36 19.83 -19.96 2.94
N TYR A 37 19.02 -19.81 1.89
CA TYR A 37 17.88 -18.89 1.85
C TYR A 37 16.53 -19.60 1.78
N PHE A 38 16.50 -20.86 1.34
CA PHE A 38 15.28 -21.66 1.24
C PHE A 38 15.23 -22.86 2.20
N GLY A 39 16.33 -23.13 2.90
CA GLY A 39 16.51 -24.32 3.72
C GLY A 39 16.85 -25.55 2.87
N SER A 40 17.55 -26.53 3.45
CA SER A 40 17.90 -27.76 2.73
C SER A 40 16.66 -28.58 2.38
N LYS A 41 15.61 -28.55 3.22
CA LYS A 41 14.33 -29.25 2.98
C LYS A 41 13.68 -28.88 1.65
N ALA A 42 13.81 -27.63 1.19
CA ALA A 42 13.29 -27.19 -0.11
C ALA A 42 13.99 -27.93 -1.27
N ILE A 43 15.29 -28.21 -1.14
CA ILE A 43 16.06 -28.98 -2.12
C ILE A 43 15.76 -30.48 -1.97
N ASP A 44 15.82 -30.98 -0.73
CA ASP A 44 15.68 -32.41 -0.43
C ASP A 44 14.29 -32.97 -0.80
N SER A 45 13.24 -32.15 -0.66
CA SER A 45 11.87 -32.51 -1.06
C SER A 45 11.61 -32.44 -2.56
N GLY A 46 12.54 -31.87 -3.34
CA GLY A 46 12.35 -31.59 -4.76
C GLY A 46 11.51 -30.36 -5.06
N PHE A 47 11.16 -29.55 -4.04
CA PHE A 47 10.45 -28.29 -4.24
C PHE A 47 11.26 -27.30 -5.08
N LEU A 48 12.57 -27.23 -4.87
CA LEU A 48 13.50 -26.48 -5.69
C LEU A 48 14.60 -27.41 -6.22
N LYS A 49 14.77 -27.44 -7.54
CA LYS A 49 15.79 -28.25 -8.21
C LYS A 49 16.67 -27.41 -9.12
N VAL A 50 17.98 -27.57 -8.99
CA VAL A 50 18.97 -26.96 -9.88
C VAL A 50 19.53 -28.04 -10.83
N SER A 51 19.51 -27.77 -12.13
CA SER A 51 20.09 -28.66 -13.14
C SER A 51 20.73 -27.86 -14.28
N VAL A 52 21.61 -28.48 -15.06
CA VAL A 52 22.16 -27.88 -16.28
C VAL A 52 21.16 -27.97 -17.42
N GLU A 53 20.93 -26.86 -18.14
CA GLU A 53 20.14 -26.82 -19.37
C GLU A 53 20.87 -25.95 -20.41
N GLY A 54 21.55 -26.60 -21.35
CA GLY A 54 22.37 -25.92 -22.35
C GLY A 54 23.54 -25.17 -21.71
N ASP A 55 23.60 -23.86 -21.92
CA ASP A 55 24.60 -22.95 -21.36
C ASP A 55 24.08 -22.13 -20.17
N ALA A 56 22.99 -22.58 -19.52
CA ALA A 56 22.42 -22.02 -18.31
C ALA A 56 22.14 -23.11 -17.25
N TYR A 57 21.92 -22.70 -16.01
CA TYR A 57 21.28 -23.55 -15.00
C TYR A 57 19.78 -23.31 -15.01
N LYS A 58 19.02 -24.38 -14.87
CA LYS A 58 17.58 -24.35 -14.67
C LYS A 58 17.27 -24.49 -13.19
N LEU A 59 16.57 -23.51 -12.63
CA LEU A 59 15.98 -23.53 -11.30
C LEU A 59 14.51 -23.86 -11.47
N ALA A 60 14.17 -25.13 -11.31
CA ALA A 60 12.79 -25.61 -11.39
C ALA A 60 12.14 -25.57 -10.00
N VAL A 61 10.93 -25.01 -9.92
CA VAL A 61 10.11 -24.96 -8.71
C VAL A 61 8.88 -25.82 -8.92
N ASP A 62 8.72 -26.84 -8.07
CA ASP A 62 7.60 -27.78 -8.08
C ASP A 62 6.85 -27.69 -6.74
N PHE A 63 5.57 -27.32 -6.79
CA PHE A 63 4.74 -27.17 -5.60
C PHE A 63 4.16 -28.48 -5.09
N LYS A 64 4.30 -29.59 -5.82
CA LYS A 64 3.75 -30.89 -5.44
C LYS A 64 4.11 -31.33 -4.02
N PRO A 65 5.37 -31.20 -3.54
CA PRO A 65 5.71 -31.59 -2.17
C PRO A 65 4.96 -30.78 -1.11
N VAL A 66 4.71 -29.49 -1.38
CA VAL A 66 3.96 -28.60 -0.48
C VAL A 66 2.47 -28.97 -0.51
N VAL A 67 1.92 -29.24 -1.71
CA VAL A 67 0.54 -29.69 -1.88
C VAL A 67 0.30 -30.99 -1.12
N ASP A 68 1.19 -31.98 -1.27
CA ASP A 68 1.07 -33.29 -0.63
C ASP A 68 1.10 -33.15 0.92
N LEU A 69 1.90 -32.22 1.46
CA LEU A 69 1.94 -31.90 2.90
C LEU A 69 0.63 -31.24 3.39
N LEU A 70 0.08 -30.29 2.63
CA LEU A 70 -1.13 -29.55 3.01
C LEU A 70 -2.41 -30.37 2.83
N ALA A 71 -2.44 -31.27 1.83
CA ALA A 71 -3.57 -32.17 1.59
C ALA A 71 -3.86 -33.06 2.81
N ALA A 72 -2.84 -33.38 3.62
CA ALA A 72 -3.00 -34.13 4.87
C ALA A 72 -3.87 -33.41 5.93
N GLN A 73 -4.11 -32.10 5.79
CA GLN A 73 -4.91 -31.29 6.71
C GLN A 73 -6.38 -31.11 6.30
N ASN A 74 -6.84 -31.76 5.21
CA ASN A 74 -8.23 -31.82 4.71
C ASN A 74 -8.97 -30.49 4.50
N SER A 75 -8.29 -29.34 4.54
CA SER A 75 -8.91 -28.00 4.48
C SER A 75 -8.53 -27.18 3.26
N PHE A 76 -7.63 -27.69 2.40
CA PHE A 76 -6.97 -26.94 1.36
C PHE A 76 -6.74 -27.80 0.10
N LYS A 77 -7.12 -27.31 -1.08
CA LYS A 77 -6.67 -27.82 -2.37
C LYS A 77 -5.91 -26.72 -3.10
N PHE A 78 -4.80 -27.11 -3.69
CA PHE A 78 -3.94 -26.21 -4.43
C PHE A 78 -3.39 -26.92 -5.65
N ASP A 79 -3.53 -26.28 -6.81
CA ASP A 79 -2.96 -26.71 -8.06
C ASP A 79 -2.21 -25.53 -8.69
N PHE A 80 -0.97 -25.76 -9.06
CA PHE A 80 -0.09 -24.76 -9.62
C PHE A 80 0.91 -25.45 -10.52
N SER A 81 1.01 -25.01 -11.77
CA SER A 81 1.95 -25.66 -12.69
C SER A 81 3.38 -25.37 -12.23
N PRO A 82 4.30 -26.34 -12.28
CA PRO A 82 5.71 -26.08 -12.04
C PRO A 82 6.20 -24.98 -12.98
N TYR A 83 7.13 -24.16 -12.51
CA TYR A 83 7.77 -23.15 -13.34
C TYR A 83 9.28 -23.23 -13.20
N ALA A 84 10.00 -22.63 -14.14
CA ALA A 84 11.44 -22.67 -14.15
C ALA A 84 12.04 -21.33 -14.53
N LEU A 85 13.19 -21.03 -13.93
CA LEU A 85 14.06 -19.92 -14.29
C LEU A 85 15.31 -20.48 -14.94
N LEU A 86 15.77 -19.87 -16.02
CA LEU A 86 17.09 -20.11 -16.59
C LEU A 86 18.03 -19.02 -16.09
N VAL A 87 19.07 -19.42 -15.37
CA VAL A 87 20.09 -18.52 -14.83
C VAL A 87 21.43 -18.84 -15.47
N LYS A 88 22.01 -17.85 -16.14
CA LYS A 88 23.28 -17.98 -16.85
C LYS A 88 24.33 -17.08 -16.20
N PRO A 89 25.52 -17.60 -15.88
CA PRO A 89 26.60 -16.79 -15.35
C PRO A 89 27.06 -15.76 -16.40
N GLY A 90 27.20 -14.50 -15.97
CA GLY A 90 27.69 -13.39 -16.78
C GLY A 90 29.17 -13.11 -16.54
N SER A 91 29.82 -12.43 -17.49
CA SER A 91 31.27 -12.14 -17.45
C SER A 91 31.69 -11.21 -16.30
N ASN A 92 30.76 -10.40 -15.77
CA ASN A 92 31.03 -9.38 -14.76
C ASN A 92 30.60 -9.83 -13.35
N GLY A 93 30.43 -11.13 -13.11
CA GLY A 93 29.96 -11.65 -11.83
C GLY A 93 28.43 -11.58 -11.62
N THR A 94 27.70 -11.05 -12.59
CA THR A 94 26.23 -10.97 -12.61
C THR A 94 25.59 -12.25 -13.17
N TRP A 95 24.29 -12.41 -12.98
CA TRP A 95 23.49 -13.50 -13.54
C TRP A 95 22.48 -12.97 -14.54
N SER A 96 22.47 -13.51 -15.76
CA SER A 96 21.34 -13.32 -16.68
C SER A 96 20.24 -14.30 -16.28
N VAL A 97 19.03 -13.81 -16.09
CA VAL A 97 17.89 -14.60 -15.66
C VAL A 97 16.77 -14.47 -16.68
N SER A 98 16.20 -15.58 -17.13
CA SER A 98 15.03 -15.58 -17.98
C SER A 98 14.01 -16.61 -17.52
N ALA A 99 12.74 -16.38 -17.82
CA ALA A 99 11.68 -17.31 -17.49
C ALA A 99 10.49 -17.16 -18.44
N ASP A 100 9.85 -18.29 -18.72
CA ASP A 100 8.44 -18.29 -19.10
C ASP A 100 7.63 -18.13 -17.81
N VAL A 101 6.88 -17.05 -17.72
CA VAL A 101 6.00 -16.73 -16.57
C VAL A 101 4.53 -16.90 -16.94
N SER A 102 4.24 -17.56 -18.07
CA SER A 102 2.92 -18.12 -18.35
C SER A 102 2.60 -19.13 -17.26
N GLN A 103 1.51 -18.89 -16.55
CA GLN A 103 1.21 -19.65 -15.36
C GLN A 103 -0.29 -19.73 -15.15
N SER A 104 -0.77 -20.87 -14.66
CA SER A 104 -2.13 -21.01 -14.19
C SER A 104 -2.14 -21.79 -12.89
N GLY A 105 -3.12 -21.48 -12.06
CA GLY A 105 -3.31 -22.20 -10.82
C GLY A 105 -4.70 -22.00 -10.25
N SER A 106 -5.02 -22.84 -9.28
CA SER A 106 -6.25 -22.79 -8.53
C SER A 106 -6.02 -23.09 -7.06
N PHE A 107 -6.84 -22.46 -6.22
CA PHE A 107 -6.87 -22.67 -4.79
C PHE A 107 -8.33 -22.87 -4.37
N GLU A 108 -8.57 -23.83 -3.49
CA GLU A 108 -9.83 -24.00 -2.79
C GLU A 108 -9.55 -24.22 -1.31
N PHE A 109 -10.27 -23.53 -0.43
CA PHE A 109 -10.15 -23.78 1.00
C PHE A 109 -11.48 -23.52 1.72
N LYS A 110 -11.61 -24.10 2.91
CA LYS A 110 -12.79 -23.87 3.77
C LYS A 110 -12.45 -22.75 4.76
N GLY A 111 -13.00 -21.57 4.51
CA GLY A 111 -12.96 -20.45 5.44
C GLY A 111 -14.04 -20.56 6.53
N PRO A 112 -13.99 -19.68 7.55
CA PRO A 112 -14.97 -19.66 8.64
C PRO A 112 -16.42 -19.44 8.14
N ASP A 113 -16.59 -18.66 7.07
CA ASP A 113 -17.89 -18.33 6.48
C ASP A 113 -18.30 -19.25 5.30
N GLY A 114 -17.46 -20.23 4.93
CA GLY A 114 -17.77 -21.20 3.87
C GLY A 114 -16.61 -21.45 2.88
N PRO A 115 -16.89 -22.19 1.79
CA PRO A 115 -15.88 -22.48 0.77
C PRO A 115 -15.44 -21.21 0.04
N GLN A 116 -14.13 -21.05 -0.11
CA GLN A 116 -13.50 -19.99 -0.88
C GLN A 116 -12.67 -20.61 -2.00
N SER A 117 -12.66 -19.97 -3.17
CA SER A 117 -11.83 -20.42 -4.29
C SER A 117 -11.28 -19.26 -5.11
N MET A 118 -10.16 -19.53 -5.75
CA MET A 118 -9.51 -18.63 -6.69
C MET A 118 -8.92 -19.45 -7.83
N GLN A 119 -9.09 -18.99 -9.06
CA GLN A 119 -8.40 -19.51 -10.24
C GLN A 119 -7.76 -18.33 -10.95
N PHE A 120 -6.57 -18.52 -11.50
CA PHE A 120 -5.92 -17.49 -12.31
C PHE A 120 -5.18 -18.11 -13.49
N SER A 121 -4.97 -17.30 -14.52
CA SER A 121 -4.10 -17.62 -15.65
C SER A 121 -3.35 -16.38 -16.13
N ILE A 122 -2.13 -16.60 -16.60
CA ILE A 122 -1.25 -15.62 -17.26
C ILE A 122 -0.83 -16.27 -18.58
N THR A 123 -1.05 -15.55 -19.68
CA THR A 123 -0.78 -16.06 -21.03
C THR A 123 0.43 -15.36 -21.64
N ASP A 124 1.28 -16.11 -22.32
CA ASP A 124 2.52 -15.67 -22.99
C ASP A 124 3.39 -14.76 -22.11
N GLY A 125 3.52 -15.15 -20.84
CA GLY A 125 4.33 -14.46 -19.87
C GLY A 125 5.81 -14.66 -20.15
N LYS A 126 6.58 -13.58 -20.24
CA LYS A 126 8.04 -13.63 -20.39
C LYS A 126 8.71 -12.72 -19.39
N PHE A 127 9.82 -13.19 -18.83
CA PHE A 127 10.68 -12.42 -17.95
C PHE A 127 12.13 -12.52 -18.42
N SER A 128 12.85 -11.40 -18.32
CA SER A 128 14.29 -11.34 -18.52
C SER A 128 14.89 -10.30 -17.57
N GLY A 129 16.04 -10.57 -16.96
CA GLY A 129 16.72 -9.64 -16.09
C GLY A 129 18.20 -9.94 -15.90
N VAL A 130 18.92 -8.95 -15.38
CA VAL A 130 20.31 -9.06 -14.95
C VAL A 130 20.35 -8.86 -13.46
N TYR A 131 20.80 -9.87 -12.75
CA TYR A 131 20.90 -9.90 -11.31
C TYR A 131 22.35 -9.73 -10.86
N ASP A 132 22.57 -8.83 -9.90
CA ASP A 132 23.88 -8.56 -9.31
C ASP A 132 23.93 -9.10 -7.86
N PRO A 133 24.73 -10.16 -7.60
CA PRO A 133 24.91 -10.72 -6.28
C PRO A 133 25.49 -9.76 -5.23
N GLU A 134 26.28 -8.76 -5.64
CA GLU A 134 26.83 -7.76 -4.72
C GLU A 134 25.73 -6.84 -4.20
N LEU A 135 24.80 -6.47 -5.07
CA LEU A 135 23.63 -5.66 -4.71
C LEU A 135 22.48 -6.49 -4.14
N ALA A 136 22.53 -7.81 -4.26
CA ALA A 136 21.40 -8.71 -3.99
C ALA A 136 20.10 -8.24 -4.69
N ALA A 137 20.22 -7.79 -5.94
CA ALA A 137 19.14 -7.14 -6.67
C ALA A 137 19.29 -7.29 -8.18
N PHE A 138 18.19 -7.17 -8.91
CA PHE A 138 18.25 -6.96 -10.36
C PHE A 138 18.71 -5.54 -10.67
N THR A 139 19.75 -5.39 -11.49
CA THR A 139 20.16 -4.08 -12.04
C THR A 139 19.29 -3.67 -13.22
N SER A 140 18.68 -4.64 -13.90
CA SER A 140 17.67 -4.43 -14.93
C SER A 140 16.73 -5.62 -15.02
N ALA A 141 15.45 -5.40 -15.26
CA ALA A 141 14.50 -6.46 -15.57
C ALA A 141 13.40 -5.96 -16.52
N THR A 142 12.86 -6.88 -17.32
CA THR A 142 11.73 -6.67 -18.20
C THR A 142 10.76 -7.84 -18.08
N GLN A 143 9.46 -7.55 -18.14
CA GLN A 143 8.41 -8.55 -18.17
C GLN A 143 7.39 -8.19 -19.25
N SER A 144 6.82 -9.19 -19.90
CA SER A 144 5.64 -9.04 -20.76
C SER A 144 4.60 -10.13 -20.50
N ILE A 145 3.33 -9.85 -20.75
CA ILE A 145 2.25 -10.83 -20.79
C ILE A 145 1.33 -10.50 -21.98
N ALA A 146 0.68 -11.50 -22.59
CA ALA A 146 -0.39 -11.26 -23.55
C ALA A 146 -1.73 -10.98 -22.86
N GLY A 147 -1.94 -11.54 -21.67
CA GLY A 147 -3.14 -11.32 -20.88
C GLY A 147 -3.10 -12.03 -19.53
N MET A 148 -4.03 -11.67 -18.65
CA MET A 148 -4.24 -12.31 -17.36
C MET A 148 -5.75 -12.45 -17.10
N THR A 149 -6.15 -13.55 -16.48
CA THR A 149 -7.49 -13.68 -15.89
C THR A 149 -7.39 -14.16 -14.45
N MET A 150 -8.35 -13.76 -13.62
CA MET A 150 -8.53 -14.25 -12.27
C MET A 150 -10.01 -14.32 -11.97
N ASN A 151 -10.46 -15.48 -11.48
CA ASN A 151 -11.80 -15.67 -10.95
C ASN A 151 -11.65 -15.96 -9.46
N SER A 152 -12.40 -15.29 -8.60
CA SER A 152 -12.47 -15.64 -7.18
C SER A 152 -13.91 -15.72 -6.71
N ARG A 153 -14.12 -16.52 -5.68
CA ARG A 153 -15.41 -16.72 -5.05
C ARG A 153 -15.23 -16.94 -3.56
N ASP A 154 -16.05 -16.27 -2.78
CA ASP A 154 -16.29 -16.60 -1.38
C ASP A 154 -17.81 -16.71 -1.11
N ALA A 155 -18.19 -16.62 0.16
CA ALA A 155 -19.57 -16.77 0.61
C ALA A 155 -20.48 -15.62 0.15
N VAL A 156 -19.95 -14.42 -0.03
CA VAL A 156 -20.73 -13.18 -0.27
C VAL A 156 -20.32 -12.45 -1.54
N GLN A 157 -19.25 -12.88 -2.20
CA GLN A 157 -18.67 -12.18 -3.35
C GLN A 157 -18.16 -13.16 -4.41
N ARG A 158 -18.39 -12.80 -5.66
CA ARG A 158 -17.70 -13.37 -6.83
C ARG A 158 -16.98 -12.25 -7.56
N ALA A 159 -15.74 -12.47 -7.94
CA ALA A 159 -14.96 -11.50 -8.71
C ALA A 159 -14.39 -12.15 -9.97
N LYS A 160 -14.40 -11.39 -11.07
CA LYS A 160 -13.79 -11.73 -12.34
C LYS A 160 -12.89 -10.58 -12.77
N VAL A 161 -11.58 -10.78 -12.72
CA VAL A 161 -10.58 -9.80 -13.15
C VAL A 161 -9.95 -10.27 -14.44
N SER A 162 -9.73 -9.36 -15.38
CA SER A 162 -8.98 -9.62 -16.60
C SER A 162 -8.17 -8.41 -17.04
N THR A 163 -7.06 -8.68 -17.73
CA THR A 163 -6.27 -7.66 -18.42
C THR A 163 -5.84 -8.17 -19.78
N GLY A 164 -5.69 -7.27 -20.73
CA GLY A 164 -4.98 -7.51 -21.98
C GLY A 164 -3.46 -7.51 -21.78
N ALA A 165 -2.76 -7.19 -22.87
CA ALA A 165 -1.30 -7.21 -22.91
C ALA A 165 -0.69 -6.26 -21.87
N GLY A 166 0.44 -6.67 -21.30
CA GLY A 166 1.12 -5.92 -20.27
C GLY A 166 2.63 -5.94 -20.45
N THR A 167 3.28 -4.85 -20.02
CA THR A 167 4.73 -4.77 -19.95
C THR A 167 5.16 -4.21 -18.61
N ALA A 168 6.31 -4.64 -18.11
CA ALA A 168 6.97 -4.01 -16.97
C ALA A 168 8.47 -3.89 -17.23
N THR A 169 9.06 -2.83 -16.70
CA THR A 169 10.51 -2.61 -16.72
C THR A 169 10.99 -2.21 -15.33
N MET A 170 12.22 -2.56 -15.00
CA MET A 170 12.87 -2.19 -13.75
C MET A 170 14.34 -1.93 -14.03
N ASN A 171 14.89 -0.88 -13.43
CA ASN A 171 16.31 -0.57 -13.43
C ASN A 171 16.74 -0.26 -12.01
N ALA A 172 17.91 -0.73 -11.62
CA ALA A 172 18.47 -0.47 -10.30
C ALA A 172 19.99 -0.23 -10.34
N SER A 173 20.47 0.50 -9.35
CA SER A 173 21.88 0.87 -9.22
C SER A 173 22.28 0.95 -7.75
N LYS A 174 23.58 0.88 -7.49
CA LYS A 174 24.14 1.06 -6.15
C LYS A 174 23.90 2.50 -5.66
N ALA A 175 23.27 2.64 -4.50
CA ALA A 175 23.10 3.90 -3.82
C ALA A 175 24.40 4.30 -3.07
N ALA A 176 24.60 5.60 -2.84
CA ALA A 176 25.77 6.12 -2.13
C ALA A 176 25.89 5.57 -0.71
N ASN A 177 24.75 5.26 -0.07
CA ASN A 177 24.69 4.70 1.27
C ASN A 177 24.98 3.18 1.33
N GLY A 178 25.25 2.53 0.20
CA GLY A 178 25.48 1.09 0.08
C GLY A 178 24.20 0.24 -0.12
N GLY A 179 23.03 0.86 -0.23
CA GLY A 179 21.77 0.21 -0.63
C GLY A 179 21.55 0.22 -2.15
N VAL A 180 20.31 0.02 -2.57
CA VAL A 180 19.89 -0.03 -3.97
C VAL A 180 18.87 1.06 -4.28
N ASP A 181 19.17 1.87 -5.29
CA ASP A 181 18.23 2.79 -5.91
C ASP A 181 17.55 2.08 -7.08
N PHE A 182 16.22 2.10 -7.17
CA PHE A 182 15.50 1.49 -8.27
C PHE A 182 14.39 2.38 -8.83
N THR A 183 14.04 2.13 -10.09
CA THR A 183 12.82 2.61 -10.74
C THR A 183 12.18 1.45 -11.48
N ALA A 184 10.88 1.27 -11.28
CA ALA A 184 10.07 0.27 -11.96
C ALA A 184 8.83 0.92 -12.58
N THR A 185 8.45 0.48 -13.76
CA THR A 185 7.23 0.90 -14.45
C THR A 185 6.49 -0.32 -14.96
N GLN A 186 5.17 -0.23 -15.01
CA GLN A 186 4.32 -1.26 -15.57
C GLN A 186 3.11 -0.62 -16.26
N THR A 187 2.70 -1.22 -17.38
CA THR A 187 1.45 -0.91 -18.06
C THR A 187 0.66 -2.19 -18.33
N LEU A 188 -0.66 -2.09 -18.25
CA LEU A 188 -1.61 -3.14 -18.59
C LEU A 188 -2.71 -2.53 -19.47
N ALA A 189 -3.03 -3.21 -20.56
CA ALA A 189 -4.16 -2.87 -21.42
C ALA A 189 -5.46 -3.51 -20.92
N ASP A 190 -6.59 -2.94 -21.29
CA ASP A 190 -7.92 -3.54 -21.20
C ASP A 190 -8.22 -4.17 -19.83
N PHE A 191 -7.98 -3.41 -18.77
CA PHE A 191 -8.33 -3.82 -17.41
C PHE A 191 -9.84 -3.90 -17.28
N ALA A 192 -10.34 -5.02 -16.74
CA ALA A 192 -11.72 -5.18 -16.35
C ALA A 192 -11.83 -5.99 -15.06
N GLU A 193 -12.68 -5.55 -14.15
CA GLU A 193 -13.03 -6.23 -12.91
C GLU A 193 -14.54 -6.23 -12.75
N ALA A 194 -15.16 -7.41 -12.82
CA ALA A 194 -16.57 -7.60 -12.53
C ALA A 194 -16.71 -8.23 -11.13
N LEU A 195 -17.44 -7.55 -10.26
CA LEU A 195 -17.75 -7.95 -8.90
C LEU A 195 -19.24 -8.23 -8.80
N ASP A 196 -19.61 -9.31 -8.15
CA ASP A 196 -20.99 -9.69 -7.85
C ASP A 196 -21.07 -9.93 -6.36
N PHE A 197 -21.60 -8.93 -5.63
CA PHE A 197 -21.87 -9.03 -4.21
C PHE A 197 -23.27 -9.63 -4.00
N ASP A 198 -23.34 -10.69 -3.21
CA ASP A 198 -24.54 -11.45 -2.88
C ASP A 198 -24.44 -11.85 -1.40
N ASP A 199 -24.73 -10.91 -0.51
CA ASP A 199 -24.70 -11.14 0.94
C ASP A 199 -26.08 -11.60 1.43
N PRO A 200 -26.24 -12.89 1.79
CA PRO A 200 -27.53 -13.40 2.26
C PRO A 200 -27.92 -12.87 3.65
N LYS A 201 -26.97 -12.35 4.45
CA LYS A 201 -27.25 -11.83 5.80
C LYS A 201 -27.90 -10.45 5.73
N SER A 202 -27.38 -9.55 4.88
CA SER A 202 -27.96 -8.22 4.65
C SER A 202 -29.03 -8.20 3.56
N GLY A 203 -29.08 -9.21 2.70
CA GLY A 203 -29.91 -9.23 1.49
C GLY A 203 -29.35 -8.35 0.36
N LEU A 204 -28.14 -7.80 0.53
CA LEU A 204 -27.50 -6.94 -0.46
C LEU A 204 -27.13 -7.75 -1.70
N LYS A 205 -27.65 -7.33 -2.85
CA LYS A 205 -27.24 -7.80 -4.17
C LYS A 205 -26.79 -6.61 -5.01
N PHE A 206 -25.50 -6.56 -5.31
CA PHE A 206 -24.90 -5.40 -5.95
C PHE A 206 -23.80 -5.82 -6.93
N PRO A 207 -24.10 -5.96 -8.23
CA PRO A 207 -23.06 -6.15 -9.23
C PRO A 207 -22.33 -4.82 -9.50
N LEU A 208 -21.03 -4.88 -9.76
CA LEU A 208 -20.20 -3.74 -10.13
C LEU A 208 -19.26 -4.19 -11.24
N THR A 209 -19.07 -3.40 -12.30
CA THR A 209 -18.03 -3.68 -13.30
C THR A 209 -17.17 -2.45 -13.51
N ILE A 210 -15.88 -2.59 -13.23
CA ILE A 210 -14.86 -1.57 -13.37
C ILE A 210 -14.08 -1.86 -14.65
N LYS A 211 -13.88 -0.87 -15.53
CA LYS A 211 -13.09 -1.03 -16.76
C LYS A 211 -12.16 0.16 -16.95
N SER A 212 -11.00 -0.11 -17.54
CA SER A 212 -10.09 0.94 -18.00
C SER A 212 -9.23 0.40 -19.15
N PRO A 213 -9.12 1.11 -20.29
CA PRO A 213 -8.24 0.70 -21.38
C PRO A 213 -6.75 0.69 -20.99
N ASN A 214 -6.36 1.43 -19.94
CA ASN A 214 -4.98 1.50 -19.51
C ASN A 214 -4.86 1.64 -17.99
N LEU A 215 -4.16 0.68 -17.39
CA LEU A 215 -3.69 0.72 -16.02
C LEU A 215 -2.16 0.88 -16.06
N SER A 216 -1.64 1.82 -15.27
CA SER A 216 -0.20 2.06 -15.15
C SER A 216 0.26 2.05 -13.69
N VAL A 217 1.49 1.61 -13.48
CA VAL A 217 2.17 1.63 -12.18
C VAL A 217 3.56 2.20 -12.37
N LYS A 218 3.99 3.07 -11.47
CA LYS A 218 5.38 3.50 -11.35
C LYS A 218 5.78 3.36 -9.89
N ALA A 219 6.96 2.81 -9.65
CA ALA A 219 7.54 2.73 -8.32
C ALA A 219 9.00 3.18 -8.37
N THR A 220 9.45 3.90 -7.36
CA THR A 220 10.86 4.22 -7.16
C THR A 220 11.25 3.89 -5.74
N GLY A 221 12.49 3.49 -5.56
CA GLY A 221 13.07 3.32 -4.24
C GLY A 221 14.47 3.88 -4.17
N LYS A 222 14.81 4.38 -2.99
CA LYS A 222 16.11 4.96 -2.66
C LYS A 222 16.73 4.19 -1.52
N GLY A 223 18.00 3.82 -1.68
CA GLY A 223 18.81 3.22 -0.63
C GLY A 223 18.23 1.94 0.00
N VAL A 224 17.52 1.10 -0.77
CA VAL A 224 16.92 -0.14 -0.27
C VAL A 224 18.00 -1.10 0.23
N ARG A 225 17.86 -1.63 1.45
CA ARG A 225 18.84 -2.49 2.13
C ARG A 225 18.69 -3.96 1.76
N THR A 226 18.68 -4.26 0.46
CA THR A 226 18.51 -5.61 -0.10
C THR A 226 19.46 -6.64 0.51
N ARG A 227 20.77 -6.32 0.62
CA ARG A 227 21.75 -7.24 1.18
C ARG A 227 21.54 -7.51 2.68
N PRO A 228 21.42 -6.50 3.57
CA PRO A 228 21.04 -6.74 4.96
C PRO A 228 19.73 -7.52 5.14
N LEU A 229 18.71 -7.26 4.30
CA LEU A 229 17.45 -8.00 4.32
C LEU A 229 17.64 -9.48 3.94
N LEU A 230 18.50 -9.75 2.95
CA LEU A 230 18.87 -11.10 2.56
C LEU A 230 19.66 -11.83 3.66
N ASP A 231 20.50 -11.12 4.40
CA ASP A 231 21.23 -11.68 5.55
C ASP A 231 20.28 -12.02 6.72
N LEU A 232 19.23 -11.22 6.95
CA LEU A 232 18.15 -11.55 7.89
C LEU A 232 17.39 -12.82 7.48
N LEU A 233 17.08 -12.98 6.19
CA LEU A 233 16.45 -14.21 5.68
C LEU A 233 17.35 -15.43 5.92
N ALA A 234 18.63 -15.33 5.58
CA ALA A 234 19.58 -16.41 5.84
C ALA A 234 19.68 -16.77 7.33
N PHE A 235 19.62 -15.76 8.21
CA PHE A 235 19.61 -15.99 9.64
C PHE A 235 18.34 -16.73 10.09
N ALA A 236 17.16 -16.35 9.59
CA ALA A 236 15.91 -17.02 9.92
C ALA A 236 15.94 -18.51 9.50
N VAL A 237 16.45 -18.80 8.30
CA VAL A 237 16.61 -20.18 7.79
C VAL A 237 17.64 -20.97 8.59
N ALA A 238 18.72 -20.34 9.06
CA ALA A 238 19.72 -21.03 9.89
C ALA A 238 19.21 -21.33 11.32
N ASN A 239 18.17 -20.62 11.77
CA ASN A 239 17.64 -20.63 13.14
C ASN A 239 16.14 -20.96 13.19
N GLU A 240 15.71 -21.99 12.44
CA GLU A 240 14.30 -22.42 12.35
C GLU A 240 13.67 -22.80 13.69
N ASP A 241 14.47 -23.27 14.66
CA ASP A 241 13.98 -23.69 15.98
C ASP A 241 14.24 -22.63 17.06
N GLU A 242 13.31 -22.59 18.02
CA GLU A 242 13.30 -21.60 19.10
C GLU A 242 14.59 -21.60 19.94
N ALA A 243 15.19 -22.77 20.18
CA ALA A 243 16.41 -22.87 20.99
C ALA A 243 17.60 -22.20 20.29
N ARG A 244 17.78 -22.44 18.98
CA ARG A 244 18.81 -21.77 18.17
C ARG A 244 18.54 -20.28 18.05
N LEU A 245 17.29 -19.89 17.83
CA LEU A 245 16.92 -18.48 17.73
C LEU A 245 17.27 -17.71 19.01
N LYS A 246 16.92 -18.28 20.17
CA LYS A 246 17.27 -17.71 21.49
C LYS A 246 18.79 -17.65 21.71
N ALA A 247 19.50 -18.73 21.39
CA ALA A 247 20.96 -18.79 21.51
C ALA A 247 21.66 -17.75 20.63
N ASN A 248 21.10 -17.43 19.46
CA ASN A 248 21.67 -16.49 18.50
C ASN A 248 20.99 -15.11 18.50
N GLN A 249 20.27 -14.76 19.57
CA GLN A 249 19.59 -13.46 19.73
C GLN A 249 20.52 -12.26 19.49
N ALA A 250 21.76 -12.30 19.97
CA ALA A 250 22.70 -11.20 19.78
C ALA A 250 23.01 -10.94 18.29
N GLN A 251 23.15 -12.01 17.50
CA GLN A 251 23.32 -11.90 16.06
C GLN A 251 22.05 -11.36 15.38
N LEU A 252 20.87 -11.83 15.80
CA LEU A 252 19.58 -11.29 15.31
C LEU A 252 19.50 -9.78 15.51
N LYS A 253 19.80 -9.29 16.72
CA LYS A 253 19.79 -7.85 17.02
C LYS A 253 20.76 -7.08 16.12
N SER A 254 21.98 -7.59 15.94
CA SER A 254 22.97 -6.98 15.04
C SER A 254 22.48 -6.90 13.59
N LEU A 255 21.83 -7.95 13.08
CA LEU A 255 21.30 -7.98 11.73
C LEU A 255 20.11 -7.03 11.55
N LEU A 256 19.22 -6.95 12.55
CA LEU A 256 18.10 -6.01 12.55
C LEU A 256 18.59 -4.56 12.50
N LEU A 257 19.62 -4.22 13.30
CA LEU A 257 20.24 -2.89 13.28
C LEU A 257 20.93 -2.59 11.94
N ALA A 258 21.64 -3.56 11.36
CA ALA A 258 22.30 -3.41 10.07
C ALA A 258 21.32 -3.24 8.91
N ALA A 259 20.09 -3.73 9.05
CA ALA A 259 19.03 -3.55 8.06
C ALA A 259 18.39 -2.16 8.08
N LEU A 260 18.53 -1.38 9.15
CA LEU A 260 18.00 -0.02 9.20
C LEU A 260 18.71 0.91 8.18
N PRO A 261 18.01 1.85 7.54
CA PRO A 261 16.59 2.21 7.70
C PRO A 261 15.60 1.36 6.88
N LEU A 262 15.99 0.18 6.41
CA LEU A 262 15.32 -0.68 5.40
C LEU A 262 15.34 -0.08 3.99
N TRP A 263 14.99 1.20 3.87
CA TRP A 263 15.12 2.04 2.68
C TRP A 263 15.23 3.50 3.12
N GLU A 264 15.65 4.39 2.23
CA GLU A 264 15.61 5.84 2.49
C GLU A 264 14.23 6.39 2.16
N ARG A 265 13.75 6.11 0.93
CA ARG A 265 12.45 6.54 0.45
C ARG A 265 11.87 5.55 -0.55
N LEU A 266 10.58 5.29 -0.47
CA LEU A 266 9.81 4.61 -1.50
C LEU A 266 8.72 5.56 -1.99
N ASP A 267 8.51 5.59 -3.30
CA ASP A 267 7.38 6.27 -3.92
C ASP A 267 6.70 5.32 -4.90
N GLY A 268 5.38 5.41 -4.99
CA GLY A 268 4.55 4.60 -5.88
C GLY A 268 3.39 5.41 -6.42
N THR A 269 3.08 5.23 -7.70
CA THR A 269 1.86 5.75 -8.32
C THR A 269 1.15 4.63 -9.06
N TYR A 270 -0.18 4.63 -8.98
CA TYR A 270 -1.05 3.67 -9.62
C TYR A 270 -2.17 4.43 -10.32
N GLY A 271 -2.31 4.28 -11.63
CA GLY A 271 -3.15 5.14 -12.45
C GLY A 271 -4.02 4.38 -13.44
N PHE A 272 -5.25 4.87 -13.64
CA PHE A 272 -6.18 4.43 -14.67
C PHE A 272 -6.46 5.57 -15.65
N LYS A 273 -6.59 5.23 -16.93
CA LYS A 273 -7.13 6.14 -17.95
C LYS A 273 -8.52 5.71 -18.36
N ASP A 274 -9.41 6.68 -18.60
CA ASP A 274 -10.78 6.46 -19.05
C ASP A 274 -11.49 5.37 -18.23
N LEU A 275 -11.40 5.50 -16.90
CA LEU A 275 -12.03 4.59 -15.97
C LEU A 275 -13.55 4.68 -16.10
N THR A 276 -14.21 3.54 -16.18
CA THR A 276 -15.67 3.42 -16.06
C THR A 276 -16.04 2.45 -14.96
N VAL A 277 -17.13 2.77 -14.26
CA VAL A 277 -17.70 1.92 -13.21
C VAL A 277 -19.19 1.76 -13.48
N GLU A 278 -19.56 0.60 -13.99
CA GLU A 278 -20.93 0.19 -14.27
C GLU A 278 -21.56 -0.39 -13.00
N SER A 279 -22.69 0.18 -12.57
CA SER A 279 -23.43 -0.26 -11.38
C SER A 279 -24.95 -0.21 -11.63
N PRO A 280 -25.78 -0.85 -10.79
CA PRO A 280 -27.23 -0.78 -10.88
C PRO A 280 -27.79 0.64 -10.80
N VAL A 281 -27.07 1.57 -10.16
CA VAL A 281 -27.51 2.96 -9.99
C VAL A 281 -27.05 3.87 -11.11
N GLY A 282 -26.24 3.37 -12.05
CA GLY A 282 -25.76 4.10 -13.22
C GLY A 282 -24.28 3.88 -13.50
N LEU A 283 -23.80 4.61 -14.51
CA LEU A 283 -22.42 4.61 -14.96
C LEU A 283 -21.65 5.77 -14.35
N PHE A 284 -20.63 5.47 -13.55
CA PHE A 284 -19.63 6.46 -13.14
C PHE A 284 -18.43 6.42 -14.08
N GLY A 285 -17.66 7.50 -14.11
CA GLY A 285 -16.39 7.50 -14.83
C GLY A 285 -15.42 8.60 -14.43
N ALA A 286 -14.19 8.46 -14.89
CA ALA A 286 -13.13 9.46 -14.77
C ALA A 286 -12.21 9.34 -15.99
N THR A 287 -11.77 10.45 -16.58
CA THR A 287 -10.77 10.41 -17.67
C THR A 287 -9.40 9.99 -17.16
N GLU A 288 -9.10 10.31 -15.90
CA GLU A 288 -7.88 9.92 -15.20
C GLU A 288 -8.22 9.67 -13.73
N LEU A 289 -7.70 8.58 -13.16
CA LEU A 289 -7.71 8.31 -11.72
C LEU A 289 -6.34 7.79 -11.30
N ASP A 290 -5.62 8.56 -10.50
CA ASP A 290 -4.33 8.18 -9.94
C ASP A 290 -4.37 8.14 -8.41
N THR A 291 -3.68 7.17 -7.84
CA THR A 291 -3.30 7.16 -6.44
C THR A 291 -1.78 7.21 -6.34
N GLY A 292 -1.28 7.97 -5.36
CA GLY A 292 0.12 8.09 -5.05
C GLY A 292 0.38 7.72 -3.60
N PHE A 293 1.53 7.14 -3.37
CA PHE A 293 2.06 6.80 -2.06
C PHE A 293 3.54 7.17 -2.00
N GLY A 294 3.98 7.69 -0.87
CA GLY A 294 5.39 7.84 -0.56
C GLY A 294 5.63 7.63 0.91
N THR A 295 6.77 7.05 1.25
CA THR A 295 7.19 6.85 2.64
C THR A 295 8.69 6.88 2.74
N ASP A 296 9.18 7.55 3.76
CA ASP A 296 10.55 7.33 4.21
C ASP A 296 10.65 5.97 4.91
N GLY A 297 11.88 5.48 5.10
CA GLY A 297 12.12 4.27 5.88
C GLY A 297 12.06 4.49 7.39
N ILE A 298 12.79 3.65 8.11
CA ILE A 298 12.95 3.76 9.55
C ILE A 298 13.90 4.93 9.87
N ALA A 299 13.32 6.14 9.93
CA ALA A 299 14.03 7.41 10.09
C ALA A 299 13.66 8.13 11.40
N GLN A 300 14.49 9.11 11.82
CA GLN A 300 14.24 9.93 13.02
C GLN A 300 13.22 11.05 12.78
N ASN A 301 13.04 11.44 11.52
CA ASN A 301 12.11 12.48 11.09
C ASN A 301 11.48 12.06 9.76
N GLY A 302 10.75 10.94 9.81
CA GLY A 302 10.13 10.35 8.63
C GLY A 302 8.82 11.04 8.25
N ALA A 303 8.51 10.98 6.96
CA ALA A 303 7.24 11.35 6.40
C ALA A 303 6.58 10.19 5.64
N ILE A 304 5.26 10.22 5.61
CA ILE A 304 4.41 9.34 4.81
C ILE A 304 3.41 10.22 4.06
N ASN A 305 3.22 10.00 2.77
CA ASN A 305 2.34 10.80 1.92
C ASN A 305 1.43 9.90 1.07
N TYR A 306 0.19 10.32 0.94
CA TYR A 306 -0.82 9.74 0.08
C TYR A 306 -1.38 10.84 -0.82
N SER A 307 -1.67 10.49 -2.07
CA SER A 307 -2.38 11.38 -2.96
C SER A 307 -3.46 10.65 -3.75
N ILE A 308 -4.56 11.33 -4.02
CA ILE A 308 -5.63 10.85 -4.89
C ILE A 308 -5.90 11.95 -5.91
N ARG A 309 -5.79 11.64 -7.19
CA ARG A 309 -6.12 12.56 -8.27
C ARG A 309 -7.16 11.93 -9.16
N ALA A 310 -8.26 12.62 -9.39
CA ALA A 310 -9.27 12.26 -10.36
C ALA A 310 -9.57 13.45 -11.25
N ALA A 311 -9.71 13.23 -12.55
CA ALA A 311 -10.09 14.25 -13.51
C ALA A 311 -11.23 13.74 -14.40
N GLY A 312 -12.06 14.67 -14.88
CA GLY A 312 -13.20 14.37 -15.74
C GLY A 312 -14.21 13.41 -15.08
N LEU A 313 -14.45 13.58 -13.78
CA LEU A 313 -15.42 12.80 -13.01
C LEU A 313 -16.81 12.89 -13.65
N LYS A 314 -17.47 11.74 -13.77
CA LYS A 314 -18.84 11.59 -14.24
C LYS A 314 -19.63 10.82 -13.20
N ILE A 315 -20.73 11.42 -12.76
CA ILE A 315 -21.68 10.84 -11.80
C ILE A 315 -23.02 10.69 -12.53
N PRO A 316 -23.75 9.57 -12.35
CA PRO A 316 -25.08 9.41 -12.92
C PRO A 316 -26.04 10.54 -12.51
N ASP A 317 -26.76 11.12 -13.48
CA ASP A 317 -27.66 12.26 -13.26
C ASP A 317 -28.77 11.97 -12.25
N ASN A 318 -29.16 10.71 -12.07
CA ASN A 318 -30.19 10.27 -11.14
C ASN A 318 -29.74 10.19 -9.67
N LEU A 319 -28.45 10.39 -9.38
CA LEU A 319 -27.92 10.31 -8.01
C LEU A 319 -27.89 11.65 -7.28
N ALA A 320 -28.05 12.75 -8.01
CA ALA A 320 -28.04 14.09 -7.45
C ALA A 320 -29.33 14.82 -7.86
N PRO A 321 -29.94 15.62 -6.98
CA PRO A 321 -31.02 16.51 -7.40
C PRO A 321 -30.55 17.39 -8.56
N ALA A 322 -31.41 17.62 -9.56
CA ALA A 322 -31.05 18.33 -10.78
C ALA A 322 -30.46 19.73 -10.52
N TRP A 323 -30.86 20.39 -9.43
CA TRP A 323 -30.33 21.69 -9.04
C TRP A 323 -28.86 21.66 -8.60
N SER A 324 -28.36 20.51 -8.15
CA SER A 324 -27.01 20.34 -7.60
C SER A 324 -25.99 19.90 -8.65
N THR A 325 -26.42 19.54 -9.86
CA THR A 325 -25.53 19.05 -10.94
C THR A 325 -24.40 20.02 -11.27
N ALA A 326 -24.69 21.32 -11.29
CA ALA A 326 -23.67 22.36 -11.54
C ALA A 326 -22.65 22.51 -10.40
N LEU A 327 -22.93 21.95 -9.22
CA LEU A 327 -22.04 21.97 -8.06
C LEU A 327 -21.19 20.71 -7.94
N LEU A 328 -21.45 19.68 -8.76
CA LEU A 328 -20.68 18.44 -8.71
C LEU A 328 -19.23 18.69 -9.15
N PRO A 329 -18.25 18.06 -8.47
CA PRO A 329 -16.84 18.17 -8.85
C PRO A 329 -16.57 17.41 -10.14
N THR A 330 -15.76 18.01 -11.02
CA THR A 330 -15.21 17.34 -12.19
C THR A 330 -13.78 16.86 -11.94
N ASP A 331 -13.07 17.50 -10.99
CA ASP A 331 -11.69 17.21 -10.68
C ASP A 331 -11.45 17.23 -9.17
N VAL A 332 -10.67 16.28 -8.70
CA VAL A 332 -10.27 16.12 -7.31
C VAL A 332 -8.77 15.87 -7.27
N ASN A 333 -8.05 16.58 -6.40
CA ASN A 333 -6.66 16.33 -6.10
C ASN A 333 -6.50 16.43 -4.58
N LEU A 334 -6.30 15.32 -3.90
CA LEU A 334 -6.13 15.26 -2.46
C LEU A 334 -4.70 14.85 -2.15
N SER A 335 -4.06 15.51 -1.19
CA SER A 335 -2.75 15.16 -0.67
C SER A 335 -2.79 15.21 0.85
N PHE A 336 -2.45 14.09 1.49
CA PHE A 336 -2.44 14.00 2.94
C PHE A 336 -1.36 13.03 3.42
N GLY A 337 -0.96 13.14 4.68
CA GLY A 337 0.18 12.38 5.15
C GLY A 337 0.49 12.58 6.62
N GLY A 338 1.64 12.05 7.02
CA GLY A 338 2.24 12.25 8.33
C GLY A 338 3.66 12.77 8.22
N ALA A 339 4.09 13.54 9.20
CA ALA A 339 5.45 14.05 9.34
C ALA A 339 5.91 13.96 10.80
N ASN A 340 7.20 14.20 11.06
CA ASN A 340 7.82 14.08 12.38
C ASN A 340 7.70 12.68 13.01
N ILE A 341 7.75 11.64 12.18
CA ILE A 341 7.62 10.25 12.64
C ILE A 341 9.02 9.70 12.94
N ASP A 342 9.34 9.50 14.23
CA ASP A 342 10.63 8.93 14.67
C ASP A 342 10.54 7.41 14.82
N LEU A 343 10.59 6.68 13.69
CA LEU A 343 10.62 5.21 13.71
C LEU A 343 12.02 4.67 14.06
N ASP A 344 13.09 5.42 13.78
CA ASP A 344 14.47 4.99 14.06
C ASP A 344 14.71 4.77 15.55
N SER A 345 14.36 5.75 16.38
CA SER A 345 14.55 5.63 17.83
C SER A 345 13.68 4.50 18.40
N MET A 346 12.45 4.35 17.92
CA MET A 346 11.57 3.26 18.34
C MET A 346 12.12 1.89 17.97
N ALA A 347 12.55 1.71 16.72
CA ALA A 347 13.09 0.44 16.25
C ALA A 347 14.35 0.06 17.04
N LYS A 348 15.28 1.01 17.24
CA LYS A 348 16.49 0.77 18.03
C LYS A 348 16.17 0.40 19.47
N LYS A 349 15.26 1.14 20.13
CA LYS A 349 14.79 0.81 21.50
C LYS A 349 14.17 -0.58 21.57
N ALA A 350 13.33 -0.95 20.60
CA ALA A 350 12.70 -2.26 20.55
C ALA A 350 13.71 -3.39 20.34
N ILE A 351 14.64 -3.21 19.38
CA ILE A 351 15.72 -4.16 19.10
C ILE A 351 16.62 -4.34 20.33
N GLU A 352 16.93 -3.26 21.03
CA GLU A 352 17.71 -3.31 22.26
C GLU A 352 16.95 -4.02 23.39
N ALA A 353 15.67 -3.69 23.58
CA ALA A 353 14.88 -4.14 24.72
C ALA A 353 14.44 -5.61 24.66
N PHE A 354 14.15 -6.17 23.47
CA PHE A 354 13.58 -7.52 23.42
C PHE A 354 14.56 -8.58 23.95
N ASP A 355 14.05 -9.54 24.71
CA ASP A 355 14.79 -10.71 25.18
C ASP A 355 13.92 -11.96 25.03
N LEU A 356 14.22 -12.76 24.01
CA LEU A 356 13.56 -14.02 23.68
C LEU A 356 13.70 -15.07 24.82
N ASN A 357 14.59 -14.87 25.78
CA ASN A 357 14.67 -15.72 26.98
C ASN A 357 13.62 -15.38 28.04
N LYS A 358 12.85 -14.29 27.85
CA LYS A 358 11.76 -13.86 28.72
C LYS A 358 10.42 -14.06 28.03
N ASN A 359 9.37 -14.21 28.84
CA ASN A 359 7.98 -14.28 28.37
C ASN A 359 7.10 -13.35 29.23
N PRO A 360 6.58 -12.23 28.69
CA PRO A 360 6.77 -11.75 27.32
C PRO A 360 8.24 -11.31 27.04
N PRO A 361 8.69 -11.32 25.78
CA PRO A 361 10.05 -10.90 25.41
C PRO A 361 10.33 -9.40 25.61
N LEU A 362 9.29 -8.58 25.71
CA LEU A 362 9.39 -7.15 25.98
C LEU A 362 8.87 -6.85 27.40
N PRO A 363 9.40 -5.83 28.09
CA PRO A 363 8.83 -5.35 29.35
C PRO A 363 7.35 -4.97 29.22
N ALA A 364 6.58 -5.14 30.29
CA ALA A 364 5.13 -4.89 30.27
C ALA A 364 4.77 -3.41 29.99
N ASP A 365 5.63 -2.47 30.41
CA ASP A 365 5.51 -1.02 30.27
C ASP A 365 6.17 -0.47 29.00
N PHE A 366 6.73 -1.34 28.15
CA PHE A 366 7.46 -0.94 26.96
C PHE A 366 6.57 -0.20 25.95
N GLY A 367 5.31 -0.63 25.81
CA GLY A 367 4.34 0.02 24.92
C GLY A 367 4.01 1.45 25.33
N ASP A 368 3.85 1.69 26.63
CA ASP A 368 3.60 3.03 27.18
C ASP A 368 4.81 3.94 26.98
N THR A 369 6.01 3.39 27.18
CA THR A 369 7.27 4.11 26.93
C THR A 369 7.40 4.53 25.46
N LEU A 370 7.16 3.61 24.52
CA LEU A 370 7.19 3.92 23.10
C LEU A 370 6.13 4.96 22.70
N THR A 371 4.93 4.87 23.27
CA THR A 371 3.86 5.85 23.02
C THR A 371 4.25 7.23 23.52
N ALA A 372 4.80 7.33 24.73
CA ALA A 372 5.28 8.59 25.30
C ALA A 372 6.41 9.20 24.44
N ASP A 373 7.39 8.38 24.03
CA ASP A 373 8.49 8.80 23.15
C ASP A 373 7.98 9.29 21.79
N PHE A 374 7.02 8.56 21.20
CA PHE A 374 6.40 8.96 19.92
C PHE A 374 5.75 10.33 20.05
N MET A 375 4.90 10.52 21.06
CA MET A 375 4.15 11.76 21.25
C MET A 375 5.07 12.93 21.60
N ALA A 376 6.19 12.69 22.29
CA ALA A 376 7.20 13.69 22.59
C ALA A 376 7.89 14.26 21.33
N ARG A 377 7.86 13.52 20.20
CA ARG A 377 8.36 14.00 18.89
C ARG A 377 7.36 14.87 18.13
N MET A 378 6.15 15.05 18.68
CA MET A 378 5.08 15.84 18.06
C MET A 378 4.81 15.39 16.62
N PRO A 379 4.38 14.13 16.42
CA PRO A 379 3.97 13.65 15.11
C PRO A 379 2.84 14.52 14.57
N LYS A 380 2.89 14.80 13.28
CA LYS A 380 1.91 15.66 12.62
C LYS A 380 1.13 14.89 11.59
N PHE A 381 -0.16 15.15 11.50
CA PHE A 381 -0.95 14.91 10.30
C PHE A 381 -0.82 16.14 9.39
N VAL A 382 -0.58 15.92 8.11
CA VAL A 382 -0.39 16.98 7.11
C VAL A 382 -1.45 16.84 6.04
N ILE A 383 -2.14 17.93 5.75
CA ILE A 383 -2.96 18.11 4.56
C ILE A 383 -2.12 18.92 3.59
N GLY A 384 -1.52 18.23 2.62
CA GLY A 384 -0.87 18.90 1.50
C GLY A 384 -1.90 19.66 0.67
N HIS A 385 -1.44 20.59 -0.17
CA HIS A 385 -2.32 21.38 -1.01
C HIS A 385 -3.27 20.48 -1.82
N SER A 386 -4.55 20.54 -1.45
CA SER A 386 -5.62 19.69 -1.95
C SER A 386 -6.70 20.55 -2.57
N THR A 387 -7.24 20.14 -3.72
CA THR A 387 -8.24 20.89 -4.48
C THR A 387 -9.42 20.01 -4.88
N VAL A 388 -10.63 20.55 -4.79
CA VAL A 388 -11.85 20.00 -5.39
C VAL A 388 -12.44 21.09 -6.27
N LYS A 389 -12.66 20.81 -7.57
CA LYS A 389 -13.11 21.84 -8.49
C LYS A 389 -14.08 21.35 -9.55
N ASN A 390 -14.74 22.32 -10.16
CA ASN A 390 -15.48 22.18 -11.40
C ASN A 390 -15.22 23.40 -12.30
N GLY A 391 -16.04 23.61 -13.34
CA GLY A 391 -15.85 24.72 -14.28
C GLY A 391 -16.02 26.12 -13.68
N ASP A 392 -16.68 26.24 -12.53
CA ASP A 392 -17.10 27.51 -11.94
C ASP A 392 -16.50 27.80 -10.56
N MET A 393 -16.04 26.77 -9.85
CA MET A 393 -15.46 26.90 -8.52
C MET A 393 -14.25 25.98 -8.29
N GLU A 394 -13.39 26.39 -7.37
CA GLU A 394 -12.29 25.59 -6.83
C GLU A 394 -12.27 25.79 -5.32
N ILE A 395 -12.35 24.69 -4.58
CA ILE A 395 -12.13 24.63 -3.13
C ILE A 395 -10.72 24.09 -2.93
N ALA A 396 -9.87 24.86 -2.26
CA ALA A 396 -8.53 24.45 -1.88
C ALA A 396 -8.44 24.31 -0.35
N MET A 397 -7.64 23.34 0.10
CA MET A 397 -7.40 23.03 1.51
C MET A 397 -5.94 22.64 1.73
N GLU A 398 -5.32 23.19 2.77
CA GLU A 398 -4.00 22.81 3.23
C GLU A 398 -3.89 23.04 4.74
N GLY A 399 -2.99 22.32 5.40
CA GLY A 399 -2.80 22.50 6.84
C GLY A 399 -2.05 21.38 7.52
N GLU A 400 -1.95 21.49 8.83
CA GLU A 400 -1.36 20.48 9.68
C GLU A 400 -2.11 20.36 11.02
N MET A 401 -2.00 19.18 11.63
CA MET A 401 -2.56 18.88 12.94
C MET A 401 -1.55 18.12 13.79
N THR A 402 -1.42 18.51 15.05
CA THR A 402 -0.63 17.79 16.07
C THR A 402 -1.55 17.32 17.19
N PHE A 403 -1.06 16.40 18.03
CA PHE A 403 -1.90 15.73 19.03
C PHE A 403 -1.31 15.79 20.44
N ALA A 404 -0.75 16.93 20.84
CA ALA A 404 -0.13 17.08 22.17
C ALA A 404 -1.13 16.70 23.28
N GLY A 405 -0.73 15.77 24.17
CA GLY A 405 -1.61 15.25 25.23
C GLY A 405 -2.86 14.53 24.71
N MET A 406 -2.81 13.95 23.52
CA MET A 406 -3.95 13.31 22.82
C MET A 406 -5.08 14.28 22.45
N LYS A 407 -4.80 15.58 22.41
CA LYS A 407 -5.76 16.61 22.02
C LYS A 407 -5.30 17.28 20.72
N PRO A 408 -6.21 17.46 19.74
CA PRO A 408 -5.83 18.03 18.46
C PRO A 408 -5.50 19.52 18.58
N GLU A 409 -4.38 19.91 17.99
CA GLU A 409 -4.06 21.30 17.65
C GLU A 409 -3.94 21.38 16.14
N ALA A 410 -4.81 22.16 15.50
CA ALA A 410 -4.97 22.18 14.05
C ALA A 410 -4.78 23.59 13.50
N ASN A 411 -4.07 23.69 12.38
CA ASN A 411 -3.94 24.90 11.58
C ASN A 411 -4.28 24.53 10.13
N VAL A 412 -5.48 24.90 9.70
CA VAL A 412 -6.01 24.53 8.38
C VAL A 412 -6.49 25.78 7.66
N THR A 413 -6.02 25.98 6.45
CA THR A 413 -6.53 27.01 5.54
C THR A 413 -7.45 26.35 4.53
N ILE A 414 -8.63 26.95 4.35
CA ILE A 414 -9.56 26.60 3.29
C ILE A 414 -9.79 27.88 2.49
N ASP A 415 -9.66 27.81 1.17
CA ASP A 415 -10.04 28.92 0.30
C ASP A 415 -10.93 28.44 -0.85
N VAL A 416 -11.82 29.32 -1.29
CA VAL A 416 -12.77 29.03 -2.37
C VAL A 416 -12.74 30.13 -3.41
N ALA A 417 -12.32 29.76 -4.62
CA ALA A 417 -12.55 30.56 -5.82
C ALA A 417 -13.97 30.33 -6.34
N GLY A 418 -14.66 31.40 -6.74
CA GLY A 418 -16.01 31.30 -7.30
C GLY A 418 -17.12 31.07 -6.27
N TYR A 419 -16.89 31.36 -4.98
CA TYR A 419 -17.90 31.16 -3.92
C TYR A 419 -19.24 31.86 -4.22
N ASP A 420 -19.20 33.04 -4.83
CA ASP A 420 -20.41 33.78 -5.21
C ASP A 420 -21.26 33.03 -6.23
N LYS A 421 -20.64 32.29 -7.16
CA LYS A 421 -21.37 31.44 -8.11
C LYS A 421 -22.09 30.28 -7.41
N ILE A 422 -21.54 29.77 -6.31
CA ILE A 422 -22.21 28.75 -5.48
C ILE A 422 -23.50 29.33 -4.89
N VAL A 423 -23.40 30.52 -4.27
CA VAL A 423 -24.54 31.22 -3.69
C VAL A 423 -25.58 31.56 -4.75
N GLU A 424 -25.16 32.08 -5.90
CA GLU A 424 -26.04 32.39 -7.03
C GLU A 424 -26.75 31.14 -7.58
N SER A 425 -26.04 30.02 -7.71
CA SER A 425 -26.60 28.73 -8.15
C SER A 425 -27.66 28.22 -7.18
N LEU A 426 -27.37 28.28 -5.86
CA LEU A 426 -28.34 27.91 -4.82
C LEU A 426 -29.56 28.84 -4.82
N GLN A 427 -29.37 30.15 -4.96
CA GLN A 427 -30.46 31.11 -5.02
C GLN A 427 -31.34 30.94 -6.27
N ALA A 428 -30.73 30.62 -7.42
CA ALA A 428 -31.46 30.33 -8.65
C ALA A 428 -32.31 29.07 -8.48
N ALA A 429 -31.73 27.99 -7.93
CA ALA A 429 -32.44 26.76 -7.63
C ALA A 429 -33.56 26.94 -6.60
N ALA A 430 -33.34 27.74 -5.56
CA ALA A 430 -34.31 28.02 -4.50
C ALA A 430 -35.63 28.63 -5.00
N LYS A 431 -35.66 29.20 -6.23
CA LYS A 431 -36.89 29.74 -6.84
C LYS A 431 -37.91 28.66 -7.17
N SER A 432 -37.46 27.43 -7.42
CA SER A 432 -38.31 26.31 -7.82
C SER A 432 -38.15 25.07 -6.93
N GLU A 433 -37.04 24.96 -6.19
CA GLU A 433 -36.69 23.79 -5.38
C GLU A 433 -36.65 24.15 -3.88
N PRO A 434 -37.65 23.72 -3.08
CA PRO A 434 -37.69 23.99 -1.65
C PRO A 434 -36.47 23.47 -0.88
N GLU A 435 -35.87 22.37 -1.34
CA GLU A 435 -34.65 21.82 -0.74
C GLU A 435 -33.44 22.75 -0.93
N ALA A 436 -33.24 23.30 -2.13
CA ALA A 436 -32.15 24.24 -2.40
C ALA A 436 -32.28 25.53 -1.55
N ALA A 437 -33.52 25.97 -1.28
CA ALA A 437 -33.79 27.15 -0.45
C ALA A 437 -33.27 27.01 0.99
N GLN A 438 -33.17 25.77 1.51
CA GLN A 438 -32.66 25.50 2.87
C GLN A 438 -31.16 25.79 2.99
N TYR A 439 -30.41 25.68 1.90
CA TYR A 439 -28.95 25.85 1.88
C TYR A 439 -28.51 27.29 1.63
N VAL A 440 -29.36 28.15 1.07
CA VAL A 440 -29.01 29.57 0.80
C VAL A 440 -28.60 30.32 2.08
N PRO A 441 -29.37 30.29 3.19
CA PRO A 441 -28.96 30.98 4.42
C PRO A 441 -27.66 30.42 5.00
N VAL A 442 -27.44 29.11 4.88
CA VAL A 442 -26.23 28.43 5.36
C VAL A 442 -25.01 28.89 4.58
N ALA A 443 -25.08 28.93 3.24
CA ALA A 443 -23.99 29.41 2.39
C ALA A 443 -23.65 30.88 2.69
N LEU A 444 -24.66 31.75 2.88
CA LEU A 444 -24.43 33.14 3.27
C LEU A 444 -23.77 33.26 4.66
N ALA A 445 -24.19 32.44 5.63
CA ALA A 445 -23.59 32.42 6.95
C ALA A 445 -22.11 31.98 6.91
N ILE A 446 -21.80 30.92 6.14
CA ILE A 446 -20.41 30.43 5.95
C ILE A 446 -19.55 31.53 5.32
N LYS A 447 -20.04 32.21 4.26
CA LYS A 447 -19.35 33.36 3.65
C LYS A 447 -19.03 34.45 4.68
N GLY A 448 -19.94 34.70 5.63
CA GLY A 448 -19.78 35.73 6.66
C GLY A 448 -18.60 35.50 7.61
N PHE A 449 -18.15 34.25 7.79
CA PHE A 449 -16.93 33.93 8.56
C PHE A 449 -15.64 34.03 7.73
N GLY A 450 -15.78 34.09 6.40
CA GLY A 450 -14.67 34.13 5.47
C GLY A 450 -14.10 35.53 5.29
N LYS A 451 -12.83 35.58 4.90
CA LYS A 451 -12.14 36.80 4.49
C LYS A 451 -12.06 36.82 2.97
N THR A 452 -12.54 37.88 2.33
CA THR A 452 -12.34 38.07 0.88
C THR A 452 -10.90 38.49 0.60
N LEU A 453 -10.21 37.71 -0.23
CA LEU A 453 -8.86 37.99 -0.71
C LEU A 453 -8.87 38.96 -1.90
N PRO A 454 -7.75 39.63 -2.22
CA PRO A 454 -7.69 40.60 -3.32
C PRO A 454 -8.04 40.03 -4.71
N ASP A 455 -7.86 38.72 -4.90
CA ASP A 455 -8.21 38.00 -6.13
C ASP A 455 -9.68 37.52 -6.16
N GLY A 456 -10.47 37.84 -5.12
CA GLY A 456 -11.88 37.49 -5.01
C GLY A 456 -12.15 36.13 -4.38
N ARG A 457 -11.13 35.35 -3.99
CA ARG A 457 -11.32 34.12 -3.20
C ARG A 457 -11.86 34.44 -1.81
N ILE A 458 -12.61 33.50 -1.22
CA ILE A 458 -13.03 33.57 0.19
C ILE A 458 -12.16 32.58 0.98
N GLU A 459 -11.49 33.07 2.02
CA GLU A 459 -10.54 32.31 2.85
C GLU A 459 -11.06 32.12 4.29
N TRP A 460 -10.87 30.92 4.82
CA TRP A 460 -11.06 30.56 6.22
C TRP A 460 -9.77 29.94 6.75
N VAL A 461 -9.05 30.68 7.60
CA VAL A 461 -7.96 30.14 8.42
C VAL A 461 -8.56 29.61 9.71
N VAL A 462 -8.66 28.28 9.84
CA VAL A 462 -9.21 27.57 10.98
C VAL A 462 -8.08 27.15 11.90
N ASN A 463 -8.11 27.65 13.14
CA ASN A 463 -7.19 27.23 14.20
C ASN A 463 -7.97 26.54 15.32
N GLY A 464 -7.67 25.27 15.55
CA GLY A 464 -8.20 24.49 16.67
C GLY A 464 -7.11 24.31 17.73
N LYS A 465 -7.47 24.44 19.01
CA LYS A 465 -6.52 24.30 20.13
C LYS A 465 -6.82 23.07 20.98
N PRO A 466 -5.82 22.57 21.75
CA PRO A 466 -6.00 21.45 22.68
C PRO A 466 -7.09 21.65 23.74
N ASP A 467 -7.47 22.88 24.06
CA ASP A 467 -8.57 23.18 24.98
C ASP A 467 -9.96 23.06 24.34
N GLY A 468 -10.04 22.63 23.08
CA GLY A 468 -11.29 22.49 22.33
C GLY A 468 -11.80 23.78 21.71
N SER A 469 -11.11 24.91 21.91
CA SER A 469 -11.47 26.19 21.28
C SER A 469 -11.14 26.20 19.79
N VAL A 470 -11.95 26.92 19.03
CA VAL A 470 -11.79 27.08 17.58
C VAL A 470 -11.94 28.54 17.20
N THR A 471 -10.99 29.03 16.41
CA THR A 471 -11.05 30.35 15.78
C THR A 471 -11.03 30.23 14.27
N VAL A 472 -11.72 31.15 13.60
CA VAL A 472 -11.71 31.29 12.15
C VAL A 472 -11.30 32.72 11.82
N ASN A 473 -10.21 32.89 11.07
CA ASN A 473 -9.65 34.21 10.76
C ASN A 473 -9.40 35.07 12.02
N GLY A 474 -9.02 34.43 13.13
CA GLY A 474 -8.80 35.06 14.44
C GLY A 474 -10.08 35.34 15.26
N VAL A 475 -11.28 35.10 14.70
CA VAL A 475 -12.56 35.25 15.41
C VAL A 475 -12.93 33.95 16.10
N MET A 476 -13.27 34.01 17.39
CA MET A 476 -13.70 32.84 18.16
C MET A 476 -15.08 32.35 17.68
N VAL A 477 -15.14 31.09 17.22
CA VAL A 477 -16.39 30.44 16.80
C VAL A 477 -16.84 29.36 17.78
N LYS A 478 -15.89 28.79 18.54
CA LYS A 478 -16.16 27.89 19.66
C LYS A 478 -15.22 28.24 20.83
N PRO A 479 -15.74 28.51 22.04
CA PRO A 479 -14.88 28.70 23.21
C PRO A 479 -14.21 27.39 23.64
N ALA A 480 -13.27 27.46 24.57
CA ALA A 480 -12.68 26.29 25.20
C ALA A 480 -13.77 25.43 25.85
N ASP A 481 -13.57 24.11 25.84
CA ASP A 481 -14.47 23.18 26.51
C ASP A 481 -14.44 23.47 28.03
N PRO A 482 -15.58 23.35 28.73
CA PRO A 482 -15.61 23.52 30.17
C PRO A 482 -14.63 22.56 30.85
N VAL A 483 -13.87 23.06 31.82
CA VAL A 483 -13.09 22.18 32.70
C VAL A 483 -14.10 21.33 33.46
N ALA A 484 -14.02 20.00 33.36
CA ALA A 484 -14.86 19.13 34.17
C ALA A 484 -14.52 19.39 35.64
N ASP A 485 -15.46 19.95 36.39
CA ASP A 485 -15.33 20.14 37.84
C ASP A 485 -15.21 18.75 38.47
N ALA A 486 -14.03 18.45 39.01
CA ALA A 486 -13.85 17.33 39.93
C ALA A 486 -14.40 17.75 41.29
N ASP A 487 -15.72 17.93 41.41
CA ASP A 487 -16.48 17.97 42.66
C ASP A 487 -17.97 17.90 42.35
N GLY A 488 -18.56 16.73 42.62
CA GLY A 488 -19.98 16.45 42.41
C GLY A 488 -20.34 14.99 42.68
N ASP A 489 -19.64 14.34 43.61
CA ASP A 489 -20.14 13.16 44.31
C ASP A 489 -20.53 13.63 45.71
N ASP A 490 -21.81 13.97 45.89
CA ASP A 490 -22.48 14.02 47.20
C ASP A 490 -24.01 14.13 46.99
N GLY A 491 -24.70 13.02 47.26
CA GLY A 491 -26.13 12.93 47.60
C GLY A 491 -27.11 12.83 46.42
N GLU A 492 -28.06 11.89 46.34
CA GLU A 492 -28.68 11.05 47.37
C GLU A 492 -29.14 9.72 46.74
N GLU A 493 -28.90 8.62 47.46
CA GLU A 493 -29.68 7.39 47.33
C GLU A 493 -31.15 7.71 47.62
N GLU A 494 -32.02 7.70 46.60
CA GLU A 494 -33.45 7.55 46.82
C GLU A 494 -33.86 6.10 46.55
N THR A 495 -33.93 5.34 47.63
CA THR A 495 -34.57 4.04 47.70
C THR A 495 -36.08 4.17 47.41
N THR A 496 -36.53 3.56 46.31
CA THR A 496 -37.75 2.72 46.09
C THR A 496 -39.05 3.00 46.88
N PRO A 497 -40.23 2.75 46.27
CA PRO A 497 -40.72 1.37 46.11
C PRO A 497 -40.71 0.82 44.68
#